data_AF-A0AAW6E1P6-F1
#
_entry.id   AF-A0AAW6E1P6-F1
#
_cell.length_a   1.000
_cell.length_b   1.000
_cell.length_c   1.000
_cell.angle_alpha   90.00
_cell.angle_beta   90.00
_cell.angle_gamma   90.00
#
_symmetry.space_group_name_H-M   'P 1'
#
loop_
_entity.id
_entity.type
_entity.pdbx_description
1 polymer ?
#
loop_
_entity_poly.entity_id
_entity_poly.type
_entity_poly.pdbx_seq_one_letter_code
_entity_poly.pdbx_strand_id
1 'polypeptide(L)'
;MEEIIFENEIAYKTKYDGYYVTKSGKVITTKVKGGQGRINIFQPREHCYKVDKDGYLEVCLSFIENNRHIRKYYRVHRLVYETLMGDIPQELTIDHIDANPQNNSIENLQILTRENNTRKALKNKKSPKRFMYQLYKNNIYVGTFDRKELGKNIGLKGKDFYQDTNNKKQLLLQGYQWNLI
;
A
#
# COMPACT_ATOMS: atom_id res chain seq x y z
N MET A 1 31.43 -0.18 -7.55
CA MET A 1 30.52 0.12 -6.42
C MET A 1 31.16 -0.54 -5.20
N GLU A 2 31.24 0.12 -4.04
CA GLU A 2 31.73 -0.55 -2.82
C GLU A 2 30.68 -1.54 -2.33
N GLU A 3 31.12 -2.71 -1.86
CA GLU A 3 30.25 -3.84 -1.49
C GLU A 3 30.71 -4.45 -0.17
N ILE A 4 29.76 -4.98 0.60
CA ILE A 4 30.03 -5.76 1.82
C ILE A 4 29.22 -7.05 1.79
N ILE A 5 29.65 -8.05 2.57
CA ILE A 5 28.88 -9.27 2.77
C ILE A 5 28.05 -9.12 4.05
N PHE A 6 26.75 -9.41 3.97
CA PHE A 6 25.83 -9.46 5.11
C PHE A 6 24.97 -10.73 4.99
N GLU A 7 25.03 -11.61 5.98
CA GLU A 7 24.23 -12.86 6.03
C GLU A 7 24.30 -13.70 4.73
N ASN A 8 25.51 -13.86 4.17
CA ASN A 8 25.77 -14.58 2.91
C ASN A 8 25.19 -13.90 1.65
N GLU A 9 24.78 -12.64 1.73
CA GLU A 9 24.35 -11.84 0.59
C GLU A 9 25.28 -10.63 0.39
N ILE A 10 25.45 -10.22 -0.86
CA ILE A 10 26.16 -8.98 -1.20
C ILE A 10 25.23 -7.79 -0.93
N ALA A 11 25.70 -6.84 -0.14
CA ALA A 11 25.07 -5.55 0.06
C ALA A 11 25.87 -4.46 -0.67
N TYR A 12 25.18 -3.72 -1.53
CA TYR A 12 25.72 -2.71 -2.43
C TYR A 12 25.62 -1.33 -1.79
N LYS A 13 26.70 -0.55 -1.84
CA LYS A 13 26.75 0.79 -1.24
C LYS A 13 25.74 1.71 -1.91
N THR A 14 24.91 2.36 -1.09
CA THR A 14 24.00 3.42 -1.57
C THR A 14 24.77 4.73 -1.74
N LYS A 15 24.12 5.75 -2.31
CA LYS A 15 24.67 7.12 -2.33
C LYS A 15 24.84 7.76 -0.94
N TYR A 16 24.36 7.11 0.13
CA TYR A 16 24.48 7.58 1.50
C TYR A 16 25.53 6.76 2.25
N ASP A 17 26.60 7.42 2.70
CA ASP A 17 27.69 6.74 3.40
C ASP A 17 27.22 6.01 4.67
N GLY A 18 27.72 4.78 4.83
CA GLY A 18 27.36 3.90 5.93
C GLY A 18 26.04 3.15 5.75
N TYR A 19 25.44 3.21 4.56
CA TYR A 19 24.22 2.49 4.19
C TYR A 19 24.37 1.71 2.88
N TYR A 20 23.86 0.49 2.89
CA TYR A 20 23.93 -0.48 1.80
C TYR A 20 22.56 -1.12 1.60
N VAL A 21 22.32 -1.71 0.43
CA VAL A 21 21.12 -2.50 0.16
C VAL A 21 21.46 -3.84 -0.44
N THR A 22 20.65 -4.85 -0.16
CA THR A 22 20.80 -6.18 -0.75
C THR A 22 19.81 -6.38 -1.92
N LYS A 23 20.00 -7.42 -2.74
CA LYS A 23 19.05 -7.77 -3.81
C LYS A 23 17.73 -8.29 -3.23
N SER A 24 17.78 -8.96 -2.07
CA SER A 24 16.60 -9.40 -1.32
C SER A 24 15.79 -8.25 -0.71
N GLY A 25 16.29 -7.01 -0.78
CA GLY A 25 15.56 -5.82 -0.38
C GLY A 25 15.82 -5.36 1.06
N LYS A 26 16.87 -5.87 1.72
CA LYS A 26 17.29 -5.42 3.05
C LYS A 26 18.11 -4.14 2.95
N VAL A 27 17.98 -3.26 3.95
CA VAL A 27 18.84 -2.08 4.12
C VAL A 27 19.81 -2.33 5.26
N ILE A 28 21.10 -2.30 4.96
CA ILE A 28 22.17 -2.57 5.91
C ILE A 28 22.83 -1.25 6.31
N THR A 29 23.21 -1.13 7.58
CA THR A 29 24.00 0.00 8.07
C THR A 29 25.27 -0.49 8.74
N THR A 30 26.35 0.26 8.48
CA THR A 30 27.65 0.09 9.14
C THR A 30 27.91 1.22 10.14
N LYS A 31 26.92 2.07 10.43
CA LYS A 31 27.07 3.16 11.40
C LYS A 31 27.05 2.64 12.83
N VAL A 32 28.05 3.07 13.60
CA VAL A 32 28.17 2.75 15.02
C VAL A 32 27.10 3.52 15.81
N LYS A 33 26.28 2.81 16.58
CA LYS A 33 25.24 3.41 17.43
C LYS A 33 25.89 4.33 18.47
N GLY A 34 25.46 5.58 18.55
CA GLY A 34 26.07 6.59 19.43
C GLY A 34 27.46 7.05 19.00
N GLY A 35 28.00 6.53 17.90
CA GLY A 35 29.36 6.81 17.43
C GLY A 35 29.52 8.11 16.65
N GLN A 36 28.58 9.06 16.76
CA GLN A 36 28.64 10.38 16.10
C GLN A 36 28.99 10.32 14.59
N GLY A 37 28.43 9.33 13.87
CA GLY A 37 28.67 9.15 12.43
C GLY A 37 29.83 8.24 12.07
N ARG A 38 30.57 7.69 13.05
CA ARG A 38 31.58 6.66 12.82
C ARG A 38 30.99 5.45 12.11
N ILE A 39 31.77 4.91 11.18
CA ILE A 39 31.45 3.74 10.36
C ILE A 39 32.36 2.58 10.78
N ASN A 40 31.78 1.39 10.90
CA ASN A 40 32.47 0.12 11.09
C ASN A 40 31.93 -0.91 10.09
N ILE A 41 32.65 -1.11 8.99
CA ILE A 41 32.26 -2.06 7.93
C ILE A 41 32.32 -3.52 8.37
N PHE A 42 33.05 -3.82 9.44
CA PHE A 42 33.20 -5.19 9.97
C PHE A 42 32.05 -5.59 10.91
N GLN A 43 31.19 -4.64 11.29
CA GLN A 43 30.00 -4.89 12.09
C GLN A 43 28.75 -4.33 11.41
N PRO A 44 28.43 -4.80 10.19
CA PRO A 44 27.19 -4.43 9.52
C PRO A 44 26.00 -5.02 10.25
N ARG A 45 24.87 -4.32 10.17
CA ARG A 45 23.59 -4.81 10.71
C ARG A 45 22.44 -4.37 9.82
N GLU A 46 21.38 -5.15 9.81
CA GLU A 46 20.13 -4.71 9.19
C GLU A 46 19.58 -3.48 9.95
N HIS A 47 19.05 -2.52 9.18
CA HIS A 47 18.44 -1.33 9.72
C HIS A 47 17.01 -1.62 10.18
N CYS A 48 16.54 -0.89 11.19
CA CYS A 48 15.13 -0.95 11.56
C CYS A 48 14.24 -0.24 10.52
N TYR A 49 13.04 -0.78 10.31
CA TYR A 49 12.02 -0.22 9.44
C TYR A 49 10.82 0.28 10.22
N LYS A 50 10.08 1.22 9.63
CA LYS A 50 8.70 1.53 10.01
C LYS A 50 7.79 1.28 8.81
N VAL A 51 6.51 0.99 9.08
CA VAL A 51 5.49 0.86 8.02
C VAL A 51 4.79 2.22 7.89
N ASP A 52 4.70 2.76 6.69
CA ASP A 52 3.91 3.99 6.43
C ASP A 52 2.40 3.70 6.37
N LYS A 53 1.59 4.75 6.25
CA LYS A 53 0.12 4.64 6.18
C LYS A 53 -0.39 3.84 4.97
N ASP A 54 0.43 3.72 3.92
CA ASP A 54 0.11 3.02 2.68
C ASP A 54 0.69 1.59 2.67
N GLY A 55 1.37 1.18 3.75
CA GLY A 55 1.92 -0.17 3.94
C GLY A 55 3.39 -0.33 3.50
N TYR A 56 4.05 0.71 2.99
CA TYR A 56 5.44 0.63 2.55
C TYR A 56 6.42 0.66 3.72
N LEU A 57 7.49 -0.12 3.62
CA LEU A 57 8.61 0.00 4.56
C LEU A 57 9.38 1.30 4.31
N GLU A 58 9.70 2.01 5.39
CA GLU A 58 10.54 3.20 5.40
C GLU A 58 11.72 3.03 6.38
N VAL A 59 12.88 3.56 5.99
CA VAL A 59 14.12 3.56 6.78
C VAL A 59 14.57 4.99 7.05
N CYS A 60 15.01 5.29 8.27
CA CYS A 60 15.57 6.60 8.62
C CYS A 60 17.06 6.63 8.31
N LEU A 61 17.47 7.40 7.29
CA LEU A 61 18.88 7.62 6.99
C LEU A 61 19.35 8.93 7.63
N SER A 62 20.57 8.93 8.15
CA SER A 62 21.26 10.09 8.73
C SER A 62 22.54 10.32 7.94
N PHE A 63 22.72 11.48 7.33
CA PHE A 63 23.87 11.77 6.47
C PHE A 63 24.17 13.27 6.50
N ILE A 64 25.33 13.67 5.96
CA ILE A 64 25.70 15.08 5.85
C ILE A 64 25.40 15.52 4.43
N GLU A 65 24.69 16.64 4.30
CA GLU A 65 24.42 17.31 3.04
C GLU A 65 24.61 18.81 3.26
N ASN A 66 25.40 19.48 2.41
CA ASN A 66 25.72 20.91 2.54
C ASN A 66 26.24 21.29 3.95
N ASN A 67 27.17 20.49 4.49
CA ASN A 67 27.74 20.63 5.85
C ASN A 67 26.71 20.60 7.00
N ARG A 68 25.50 20.09 6.74
CA ARG A 68 24.45 19.94 7.74
C ARG A 68 24.10 18.47 7.91
N HIS A 69 23.88 18.08 9.17
CA HIS A 69 23.38 16.77 9.50
C HIS A 69 21.88 16.67 9.19
N ILE A 70 21.53 15.80 8.25
CA ILE A 70 20.17 15.55 7.80
C ILE A 70 19.71 14.18 8.30
N ARG A 71 18.46 14.11 8.76
CA ARG A 71 17.75 12.83 8.99
C ARG A 71 16.51 12.81 8.12
N LYS A 72 16.38 11.78 7.28
CA LYS A 72 15.26 11.66 6.35
C LYS A 72 14.80 10.22 6.24
N TYR A 73 13.49 10.04 6.16
CA TYR A 73 12.88 8.74 5.88
C TYR A 73 12.86 8.50 4.37
N TYR A 74 13.29 7.30 3.97
CA TYR A 74 13.24 6.82 2.59
C TYR A 74 12.44 5.54 2.52
N ARG A 75 11.62 5.41 1.47
CA ARG A 75 10.94 4.15 1.15
C ARG A 75 11.95 3.10 0.71
N VAL A 76 11.88 1.92 1.31
CA VAL A 76 12.86 0.84 1.11
C VAL A 76 12.90 0.40 -0.36
N HIS A 77 11.75 0.12 -0.98
CA HIS A 77 11.70 -0.26 -2.41
C HIS A 77 12.39 0.76 -3.33
N ARG A 78 12.27 2.07 -3.05
CA ARG A 78 12.94 3.10 -3.84
C ARG A 78 14.43 3.11 -3.62
N LEU A 79 14.88 3.02 -2.36
CA LEU A 79 16.30 2.98 -2.04
C LEU A 79 16.99 1.76 -2.66
N VAL A 80 16.33 0.59 -2.60
CA VAL A 80 16.80 -0.66 -3.24
C VAL A 80 16.90 -0.48 -4.74
N TYR A 81 15.82 -0.04 -5.39
CA TYR A 81 15.79 0.15 -6.84
C TYR A 81 16.81 1.18 -7.31
N GLU A 82 16.83 2.38 -6.71
CA GLU A 82 17.74 3.47 -7.09
C GLU A 82 19.21 3.06 -6.97
N THR A 83 19.55 2.20 -6.00
CA THR A 83 20.93 1.73 -5.81
C THR A 83 21.33 0.65 -6.82
N LEU A 84 20.43 -0.28 -7.13
CA LEU A 84 20.74 -1.45 -7.98
C LEU A 84 20.51 -1.21 -9.47
N MET A 85 19.54 -0.36 -9.83
CA MET A 85 19.09 -0.13 -11.20
C MET A 85 19.30 1.32 -11.66
N GLY A 86 19.66 2.23 -10.74
CA GLY A 86 19.87 3.65 -11.04
C GLY A 86 18.60 4.50 -10.89
N ASP A 87 18.68 5.74 -11.35
CA ASP A 87 17.64 6.73 -11.13
C ASP A 87 16.29 6.33 -11.73
N ILE A 88 15.22 6.62 -11.01
CA ILE A 88 13.84 6.41 -11.47
C ILE A 88 13.46 7.62 -12.35
N PRO A 89 13.20 7.42 -13.65
CA PRO A 89 12.85 8.53 -14.54
C PRO A 89 11.61 9.31 -14.09
N GLN A 90 11.55 10.57 -14.47
CA GLN A 90 10.36 11.40 -14.28
C GLN A 90 9.15 10.72 -14.95
N GLU A 91 7.98 10.78 -14.32
CA GLU A 91 6.73 10.08 -14.71
C GLU A 91 6.62 8.57 -14.42
N LEU A 92 7.71 7.95 -13.96
CA LEU A 92 7.73 6.54 -13.59
C LEU A 92 7.61 6.34 -12.08
N THR A 93 7.03 5.21 -11.69
CA THR A 93 6.89 4.79 -10.29
C THR A 93 7.31 3.33 -10.16
N ILE A 94 7.87 3.01 -9.00
CA ILE A 94 8.07 1.62 -8.59
C ILE A 94 6.73 1.02 -8.19
N ASP A 95 6.51 -0.21 -8.61
CA ASP A 95 5.37 -1.06 -8.29
C ASP A 95 5.87 -2.44 -7.84
N HIS A 96 5.14 -3.07 -6.93
CA HIS A 96 5.41 -4.41 -6.43
C HIS A 96 4.65 -5.42 -7.29
N ILE A 97 5.36 -6.38 -7.90
CA ILE A 97 4.77 -7.37 -8.80
C ILE A 97 3.69 -8.17 -8.07
N ASP A 98 4.01 -8.67 -6.88
CA ASP A 98 3.13 -9.44 -6.00
C ASP A 98 2.08 -8.60 -5.22
N ALA A 99 2.06 -7.28 -5.41
CA ALA A 99 1.24 -6.33 -4.66
C ALA A 99 1.45 -6.34 -3.13
N ASN A 100 2.58 -6.86 -2.64
CA ASN A 100 3.00 -6.79 -1.25
C ASN A 100 4.04 -5.67 -1.04
N PRO A 101 3.67 -4.53 -0.44
CA PRO A 101 4.57 -3.38 -0.27
C PRO A 101 5.75 -3.62 0.68
N GLN A 102 5.79 -4.77 1.37
CA GLN A 102 6.88 -5.17 2.26
C GLN A 102 7.89 -6.12 1.59
N ASN A 103 7.55 -6.72 0.44
CA ASN A 103 8.48 -7.54 -0.33
C ASN A 103 9.33 -6.64 -1.25
N ASN A 104 10.43 -6.12 -0.73
CA ASN A 104 11.28 -5.15 -1.44
C ASN A 104 12.42 -5.81 -2.23
N SER A 105 12.38 -7.12 -2.47
CA SER A 105 13.34 -7.81 -3.33
C SER A 105 13.35 -7.15 -4.71
N ILE A 106 14.53 -6.93 -5.29
CA ILE A 106 14.67 -6.28 -6.59
C ILE A 106 13.91 -7.03 -7.69
N GLU A 107 13.83 -8.35 -7.59
CA GLU A 107 13.09 -9.21 -8.52
C GLU A 107 11.57 -9.04 -8.40
N ASN A 108 11.08 -8.50 -7.28
CA ASN A 108 9.67 -8.16 -7.06
C ASN A 108 9.33 -6.71 -7.41
N LEU A 109 10.30 -5.89 -7.78
CA LEU A 109 10.10 -4.48 -8.12
C LEU A 109 10.08 -4.29 -9.64
N GLN A 110 9.12 -3.51 -10.12
CA GLN A 110 9.04 -3.10 -11.52
C GLN A 110 8.79 -1.61 -11.64
N ILE A 111 9.24 -1.01 -12.75
CA ILE A 111 8.87 0.36 -13.11
C ILE A 111 7.59 0.34 -13.93
N LEU A 112 6.64 1.19 -13.56
CA LEU A 112 5.43 1.46 -14.33
C LEU A 112 5.21 2.97 -14.50
N THR A 113 4.46 3.35 -15.53
CA THR A 113 3.83 4.68 -15.55
C THR A 113 2.77 4.76 -14.46
N ARG A 114 2.48 5.98 -13.99
CA ARG A 114 1.42 6.21 -12.98
C ARG A 114 0.06 5.68 -13.43
N GLU A 115 -0.23 5.80 -14.72
CA GLU A 115 -1.45 5.27 -15.34
C GLU A 115 -1.50 3.74 -15.28
N ASN A 116 -0.42 3.07 -15.68
CA ASN A 116 -0.34 1.60 -15.66
C ASN A 116 -0.44 1.06 -14.23
N ASN A 117 0.22 1.69 -13.27
CA ASN A 117 0.13 1.32 -11.86
C ASN A 117 -1.32 1.46 -11.35
N THR A 118 -1.97 2.58 -11.65
CA THR A 118 -3.37 2.82 -11.28
C THR A 118 -4.30 1.78 -11.91
N ARG A 119 -4.09 1.46 -13.20
CA ARG A 119 -4.87 0.43 -13.91
C ARG A 119 -4.68 -0.95 -13.30
N LYS A 120 -3.45 -1.32 -12.92
CA LYS A 120 -3.15 -2.57 -12.20
C LYS A 120 -3.88 -2.62 -10.85
N ALA A 121 -3.81 -1.55 -10.07
CA ALA A 121 -4.50 -1.44 -8.80
C ALA A 121 -6.03 -1.56 -8.95
N LEU A 122 -6.62 -0.95 -9.98
CA LEU A 122 -8.05 -1.04 -10.26
C LEU A 122 -8.49 -2.46 -10.64
N LYS A 123 -7.69 -3.19 -11.43
CA LYS A 123 -7.95 -4.61 -11.75
C LYS A 123 -7.90 -5.49 -10.50
N ASN A 124 -6.99 -5.19 -9.57
CA ASN A 124 -6.81 -5.95 -8.35
C ASN A 124 -7.79 -5.58 -7.23
N LYS A 125 -8.51 -4.46 -7.35
CA LYS A 125 -9.58 -4.11 -6.40
C LYS A 125 -10.70 -5.12 -6.55
N LYS A 126 -10.93 -5.90 -5.48
CA LYS A 126 -12.16 -6.67 -5.34
C LYS A 126 -13.33 -5.70 -5.46
N SER A 127 -14.32 -6.06 -6.29
CA SER A 127 -15.56 -5.30 -6.35
C SER A 127 -16.13 -5.19 -4.93
N PRO A 128 -16.65 -4.02 -4.53
CA PRO A 128 -17.26 -3.89 -3.22
C PRO A 128 -18.33 -4.98 -3.05
N LYS A 129 -18.40 -5.57 -1.85
CA LYS A 129 -19.43 -6.58 -1.56
C LYS A 129 -20.80 -6.00 -1.91
N ARG A 130 -21.51 -6.66 -2.82
CA ARG A 130 -22.90 -6.33 -3.15
C ARG A 130 -23.79 -6.94 -2.07
N PHE A 131 -24.38 -6.09 -1.25
CA PHE A 131 -25.43 -6.50 -0.31
C PHE A 131 -26.71 -6.77 -1.09
N MET A 132 -27.22 -8.00 -0.96
CA MET A 132 -28.44 -8.43 -1.61
C MET A 132 -29.59 -8.42 -0.60
N TYR A 133 -30.79 -8.13 -1.08
CA TYR A 133 -31.99 -7.99 -0.27
C TYR A 133 -33.12 -8.79 -0.88
N GLN A 134 -33.77 -9.62 -0.08
CA GLN A 134 -35.06 -10.19 -0.46
C GLN A 134 -36.12 -9.10 -0.32
N LEU A 135 -36.87 -8.84 -1.40
CA LEU A 135 -37.98 -7.90 -1.44
C LEU A 135 -39.30 -8.65 -1.36
N TYR A 136 -40.20 -8.15 -0.53
CA TYR A 136 -41.57 -8.62 -0.39
C TYR A 136 -42.55 -7.48 -0.63
N LYS A 137 -43.73 -7.79 -1.16
CA LYS A 137 -44.86 -6.87 -1.26
C LYS A 137 -46.11 -7.57 -0.75
N ASN A 138 -46.77 -7.00 0.26
CA ASN A 138 -47.92 -7.61 0.93
C ASN A 138 -47.64 -9.07 1.35
N ASN A 139 -46.47 -9.30 1.96
CA ASN A 139 -45.94 -10.62 2.35
C ASN A 139 -45.68 -11.63 1.22
N ILE A 140 -45.80 -11.24 -0.04
CA ILE A 140 -45.44 -12.08 -1.19
C ILE A 140 -44.00 -11.77 -1.60
N TYR A 141 -43.17 -12.81 -1.75
CA TYR A 141 -41.80 -12.66 -2.23
C TYR A 141 -41.78 -12.18 -3.68
N VAL A 142 -41.06 -11.08 -3.93
CA VAL A 142 -40.94 -10.46 -5.26
C VAL A 142 -39.63 -10.86 -5.94
N GLY A 143 -38.54 -10.95 -5.17
CA GLY A 143 -37.23 -11.24 -5.74
C GLY A 143 -36.09 -10.82 -4.82
N THR A 144 -34.87 -11.07 -5.28
CA THR A 144 -33.65 -10.66 -4.60
C THR A 144 -32.96 -9.57 -5.41
N PHE A 145 -32.65 -8.45 -4.78
CA PHE A 145 -32.17 -7.23 -5.44
C PHE A 145 -31.03 -6.60 -4.66
N ASP A 146 -30.11 -5.94 -5.35
CA ASP A 146 -29.16 -5.06 -4.69
C ASP A 146 -29.80 -3.69 -4.36
N ARG A 147 -29.06 -2.84 -3.64
CA ARG A 147 -29.56 -1.50 -3.26
C ARG A 147 -29.89 -0.60 -4.44
N LYS A 148 -29.13 -0.69 -5.54
CA LYS A 148 -29.38 0.12 -6.73
C LYS A 148 -30.67 -0.32 -7.40
N GLU A 149 -30.89 -1.62 -7.49
CA GLU A 149 -32.11 -2.20 -8.03
C GLU A 149 -33.32 -1.84 -7.18
N LEU A 150 -33.25 -1.94 -5.85
CA LEU A 150 -34.33 -1.47 -4.97
C LEU A 150 -34.59 0.04 -5.11
N GLY A 151 -33.54 0.84 -5.27
CA GLY A 151 -33.68 2.26 -5.54
C GLY A 151 -34.42 2.56 -6.84
N LYS A 152 -34.19 1.77 -7.89
CA LYS A 152 -34.89 1.89 -9.17
C LYS A 152 -36.31 1.34 -9.12
N ASN A 153 -36.50 0.18 -8.50
CA ASN A 153 -37.75 -0.58 -8.54
C ASN A 153 -38.82 0.02 -7.62
N ILE A 154 -38.42 0.49 -6.43
CA ILE A 154 -39.36 0.97 -5.41
C ILE A 154 -38.97 2.33 -4.83
N GLY A 155 -37.97 3.01 -5.39
CA GLY A 155 -37.56 4.34 -4.92
C GLY A 155 -36.83 4.32 -3.57
N LEU A 156 -36.27 3.18 -3.16
CA LEU A 156 -35.58 3.05 -1.88
C LEU A 156 -34.25 3.81 -1.87
N LYS A 157 -34.06 4.73 -0.93
CA LYS A 157 -32.85 5.55 -0.81
C LYS A 157 -31.89 4.96 0.21
N GLY A 158 -30.61 5.29 0.07
CA GLY A 158 -29.55 4.73 0.92
C GLY A 158 -29.82 4.88 2.44
N LYS A 159 -30.40 6.01 2.86
CA LYS A 159 -30.78 6.25 4.26
C LYS A 159 -31.92 5.36 4.77
N ASP A 160 -32.82 4.92 3.90
CA ASP A 160 -34.03 4.16 4.26
C ASP A 160 -33.69 2.74 4.74
N PHE A 161 -32.53 2.21 4.35
CA PHE A 161 -32.03 0.92 4.84
C PHE A 161 -31.67 0.95 6.33
N TYR A 162 -31.36 2.12 6.89
CA TYR A 162 -30.74 2.24 8.22
C TYR A 162 -31.51 3.13 9.18
N GLN A 163 -32.25 4.10 8.66
CA GLN A 163 -32.94 5.12 9.43
C GLN A 163 -34.45 5.02 9.22
N ASP A 164 -35.21 5.48 10.21
CA ASP A 164 -36.66 5.58 10.11
C ASP A 164 -37.10 6.87 9.41
N THR A 165 -37.02 6.85 8.07
CA THR A 165 -37.35 8.01 7.23
C THR A 165 -38.82 8.02 6.80
N ASN A 166 -39.35 9.18 6.42
CA ASN A 166 -40.71 9.26 5.87
C ASN A 166 -40.89 8.38 4.61
N ASN A 167 -39.87 8.28 3.76
CA ASN A 167 -39.90 7.40 2.58
C ASN A 167 -40.01 5.93 2.97
N LYS A 168 -39.22 5.51 3.98
CA LYS A 168 -39.30 4.15 4.53
C LYS A 168 -40.69 3.84 5.07
N LYS A 169 -41.25 4.73 5.89
CA LYS A 169 -42.61 4.58 6.45
C LYS A 169 -43.65 4.45 5.34
N GLN A 170 -43.57 5.30 4.31
CA GLN A 170 -44.48 5.25 3.18
C GLN A 170 -44.38 3.94 2.40
N LEU A 171 -43.17 3.43 2.15
CA LEU A 171 -42.97 2.15 1.47
C LEU A 171 -43.49 0.96 2.28
N LEU A 172 -43.28 0.97 3.60
CA LEU A 172 -43.85 -0.03 4.51
C LEU A 172 -45.39 0.02 4.49
N LEU A 173 -45.99 1.22 4.50
CA LEU A 173 -47.45 1.39 4.37
C LEU A 173 -47.99 0.92 3.02
N GLN A 174 -47.20 1.02 1.95
CA GLN A 174 -47.50 0.44 0.63
C GLN A 174 -47.30 -1.09 0.58
N GLY A 175 -46.92 -1.71 1.70
CA GLY A 175 -46.76 -3.15 1.85
C GLY A 175 -45.39 -3.68 1.45
N TYR A 176 -44.41 -2.83 1.14
CA TYR A 176 -43.05 -3.29 0.81
C TYR A 176 -42.26 -3.63 2.08
N GLN A 177 -41.54 -4.74 2.05
CA GLN A 177 -40.60 -5.15 3.11
C GLN A 177 -39.32 -5.70 2.47
N TRP A 178 -38.17 -5.50 3.10
CA TRP A 178 -36.88 -5.96 2.57
C TRP A 178 -35.95 -6.45 3.67
N ASN A 179 -35.28 -7.57 3.42
CA ASN A 179 -34.37 -8.22 4.38
C ASN A 179 -33.01 -8.49 3.73
N LEU A 180 -31.94 -8.18 4.45
CA LEU A 180 -30.57 -8.44 4.00
C LEU A 180 -30.27 -9.94 4.03
N ILE A 181 -29.60 -10.46 3.00
CA ILE A 181 -29.07 -11.84 2.94
C ILE A 181 -27.53 -11.86 2.89
#